data_AF-A0A2G4GBZ9-F1
#
_entry.id   AF-A0A2G4GBZ9-F1
#
_cell.length_a   1.000
_cell.length_b   1.000
_cell.length_c   1.000
_cell.angle_alpha   90.00
_cell.angle_beta   90.00
_cell.angle_gamma   90.00
#
_symmetry.space_group_name_H-M   'P 1'
#
loop_
_entity.id
_entity.type
_entity.pdbx_description
1 polymer ?
#
loop_
_entity_poly.entity_id
_entity_poly.type
_entity_poly.pdbx_seq_one_letter_code
_entity_poly.pdbx_strand_id
1 'polypeptide(L)'
;MPSLRPLLRLAFTACLSLALTHGTRAQTPAPATGTIEGRVKNAVSGDYLNNARVSLKGTEFVALTDESGTFRLAGVPTGAATLCVRFAGFDDQEVTLTITAGQTAQRDITLASQARYGETNSPVQMDAFTVQSKKETDAAAIAVNEQRVGLGQKSVISADQFGTLPDSNPGELMKWLPGVSVEYFANNIIGVSVRGFDAVNTEIRFDGLPTASASTSTLGTGNRDRNFEMMGSSSADISRVEVRLLRTPEDSANAIGGSVNKIRRSAFEASRARFTYNALFTTDHESFAFGARSGIRVTRWARLFVSGRNVTNAQKTRYRVVDGAPDWSRFAIANNLGFTYTPGVTGGF
;
A
#
# COMPACT_ATOMS: atom_id res chain seq x y z
N MET A 1 -60.37 -65.60 -43.68
CA MET A 1 -59.61 -64.56 -42.96
C MET A 1 -60.56 -63.50 -42.41
N PRO A 2 -60.90 -63.53 -41.10
CA PRO A 2 -61.55 -62.40 -40.43
C PRO A 2 -60.60 -61.68 -39.45
N SER A 3 -60.93 -60.43 -39.19
CA SER A 3 -60.05 -59.31 -38.83
C SER A 3 -59.85 -59.08 -37.33
N LEU A 4 -58.59 -58.94 -36.91
CA LEU A 4 -58.10 -58.56 -35.58
C LEU A 4 -58.29 -57.05 -35.26
N ARG A 5 -59.50 -56.51 -35.46
CA ARG A 5 -59.74 -55.04 -35.43
C ARG A 5 -60.41 -54.41 -34.18
N PRO A 6 -60.92 -55.10 -33.14
CA PRO A 6 -61.57 -54.37 -32.04
C PRO A 6 -60.66 -54.11 -30.82
N LEU A 7 -59.61 -54.91 -30.57
CA LEU A 7 -58.83 -54.81 -29.33
C LEU A 7 -57.79 -53.68 -29.31
N LEU A 8 -57.35 -53.18 -30.47
CA LEU A 8 -56.37 -52.08 -30.53
C LEU A 8 -57.00 -50.69 -30.30
N ARG A 9 -58.33 -50.55 -30.41
CA ARG A 9 -59.02 -49.26 -30.26
C ARG A 9 -59.29 -48.88 -28.80
N LEU A 10 -59.43 -49.87 -27.90
CA LEU A 10 -59.67 -49.61 -26.47
C LEU A 10 -58.39 -49.21 -25.71
N ALA A 11 -57.23 -49.74 -26.12
CA ALA A 11 -55.95 -49.37 -25.50
C ALA A 11 -55.50 -47.94 -25.87
N PHE A 12 -55.93 -47.44 -27.04
CA PHE A 12 -55.57 -46.09 -27.50
C PHE A 12 -56.41 -44.98 -26.86
N THR A 13 -57.60 -45.29 -26.36
CA THR A 13 -58.50 -44.32 -25.70
C THR A 13 -58.24 -44.16 -24.21
N ALA A 14 -57.64 -45.16 -23.54
CA ALA A 14 -57.21 -45.05 -22.15
C ALA A 14 -55.90 -44.24 -21.99
N CYS A 15 -55.00 -44.25 -22.97
CA CYS A 15 -53.79 -43.41 -22.94
C CYS A 15 -54.03 -41.95 -23.37
N LEU A 16 -55.14 -41.65 -24.05
CA LEU A 16 -55.42 -40.29 -24.52
C LEU A 16 -56.13 -39.40 -23.47
N SER A 17 -56.69 -39.99 -22.41
CA SER A 17 -57.29 -39.24 -21.29
C SER A 17 -56.30 -38.92 -20.17
N LEU A 18 -55.09 -39.51 -20.18
CA LEU A 18 -54.06 -39.28 -19.16
C LEU A 18 -52.96 -38.29 -19.58
N ALA A 19 -53.01 -37.75 -20.81
CA ALA A 19 -52.00 -36.84 -21.36
C ALA A 19 -52.40 -35.35 -21.36
N LEU A 20 -53.57 -34.99 -20.80
CA LEU A 20 -54.09 -33.62 -20.82
C LEU A 20 -54.22 -32.95 -19.44
N THR A 21 -53.47 -33.41 -18.44
CA THR A 21 -53.22 -32.63 -17.23
C THR A 21 -51.93 -31.83 -17.41
N HIS A 22 -51.95 -30.87 -18.33
CA HIS A 22 -50.94 -29.81 -18.37
C HIS A 22 -51.10 -29.00 -17.09
N GLY A 23 -50.31 -29.33 -16.07
CA GLY A 23 -50.20 -28.54 -14.86
C GLY A 23 -49.86 -27.11 -15.26
N THR A 24 -50.83 -26.21 -15.10
CA THR A 24 -50.61 -24.78 -15.08
C THR A 24 -49.71 -24.51 -13.88
N ARG A 25 -48.40 -24.57 -14.09
CA ARG A 25 -47.47 -23.92 -13.17
C ARG A 25 -47.84 -22.45 -13.19
N ALA A 26 -48.48 -21.99 -12.12
CA ALA A 26 -48.56 -20.58 -11.81
C ALA A 26 -47.11 -20.07 -11.78
N GLN A 27 -46.66 -19.46 -12.88
CA GLN A 27 -45.50 -18.61 -12.85
C GLN A 27 -45.90 -17.41 -12.00
N THR A 28 -45.54 -17.44 -10.72
CA THR A 28 -45.54 -16.24 -9.89
C THR A 28 -44.78 -15.18 -10.70
N PRO A 29 -45.38 -14.02 -11.01
CA PRO A 29 -44.69 -12.96 -11.72
C PRO A 29 -43.39 -12.68 -10.96
N ALA A 30 -42.24 -12.82 -11.63
CA ALA A 30 -40.99 -12.37 -11.04
C ALA A 30 -41.20 -10.90 -10.63
N PRO A 31 -40.82 -10.51 -9.41
CA PRO A 31 -40.95 -9.12 -9.00
C PRO A 31 -40.25 -8.26 -10.05
N ALA A 32 -40.93 -7.23 -10.52
CA ALA A 32 -40.32 -6.28 -11.43
C ALA A 32 -39.13 -5.64 -10.69
N THR A 33 -37.93 -5.84 -11.22
CA THR A 33 -36.70 -5.32 -10.63
C THR A 33 -36.03 -4.31 -11.56
N GLY A 34 -35.35 -3.33 -10.98
CA GLY A 34 -34.45 -2.42 -11.68
C GLY A 34 -33.00 -2.53 -11.18
N THR A 35 -32.14 -1.69 -11.75
CA THR A 35 -30.74 -1.53 -11.30
C THR A 35 -30.52 -0.07 -10.91
N ILE A 36 -29.72 0.18 -9.87
CA ILE A 36 -29.26 1.52 -9.49
C ILE A 36 -27.75 1.56 -9.67
N GLU A 37 -27.24 2.57 -10.35
CA GLU A 37 -25.82 2.78 -10.58
C GLU A 37 -25.46 4.24 -10.32
N GLY A 38 -24.19 4.51 -10.04
CA GLY A 38 -23.69 5.87 -9.91
C GLY A 38 -22.31 5.91 -9.26
N ARG A 39 -21.85 7.12 -8.96
CA ARG A 39 -20.58 7.36 -8.29
C ARG A 39 -20.71 8.14 -6.99
N VAL A 40 -19.81 7.88 -6.05
CA VAL A 40 -19.70 8.60 -4.78
C VAL A 40 -18.37 9.35 -4.75
N LYS A 41 -18.44 10.66 -4.50
CA LYS A 41 -17.26 11.52 -4.36
C LYS A 41 -17.35 12.45 -3.15
N ASN A 42 -16.21 12.94 -2.71
CA ASN A 42 -16.12 14.00 -1.71
C ASN A 42 -16.43 15.37 -2.34
N ALA A 43 -17.31 16.16 -1.71
CA ALA A 43 -17.66 17.52 -2.15
C ALA A 43 -16.46 18.49 -2.18
N VAL A 44 -15.52 18.33 -1.24
CA VAL A 44 -14.45 19.30 -0.97
C VAL A 44 -13.19 18.95 -1.76
N SER A 45 -12.67 17.72 -1.62
CA SER A 45 -11.47 17.31 -2.35
C SER A 45 -11.74 16.90 -3.79
N GLY A 46 -12.99 16.54 -4.10
CA GLY A 46 -13.40 15.94 -5.37
C GLY A 46 -12.98 14.48 -5.54
N ASP A 47 -12.29 13.91 -4.56
CA ASP A 47 -11.75 12.55 -4.64
C ASP A 47 -12.90 11.52 -4.63
N TYR A 48 -12.74 10.45 -5.41
CA TYR A 48 -13.69 9.34 -5.43
C TYR A 48 -13.53 8.49 -4.17
N LEU A 49 -14.67 8.08 -3.61
CA LEU A 49 -14.70 7.37 -2.33
C LEU A 49 -14.87 5.88 -2.55
N ASN A 50 -13.81 5.11 -2.31
CA ASN A 50 -13.83 3.64 -2.30
C ASN A 50 -14.44 3.11 -1.00
N ASN A 51 -15.19 2.00 -1.06
CA ASN A 51 -15.83 1.35 0.07
C ASN A 51 -16.88 2.21 0.79
N ALA A 52 -17.48 3.18 0.10
CA ALA A 52 -18.68 3.86 0.55
C ALA A 52 -19.84 2.86 0.57
N ARG A 53 -20.54 2.79 1.70
CA ARG A 53 -21.68 1.88 1.85
C ARG A 53 -22.93 2.52 1.29
N VAL A 54 -23.43 1.95 0.21
CA VAL A 54 -24.68 2.32 -0.44
C VAL A 54 -25.73 1.28 -0.07
N SER A 55 -26.83 1.70 0.54
CA SER A 55 -27.89 0.81 1.01
C SER A 55 -29.26 1.36 0.68
N LEU A 56 -30.25 0.50 0.55
CA LEU A 56 -31.63 0.91 0.31
C LEU A 56 -32.42 0.84 1.62
N LYS A 57 -32.93 1.98 2.07
CA LYS A 57 -33.59 2.13 3.38
C LYS A 57 -34.74 1.15 3.54
N GLY A 58 -34.72 0.38 4.64
CA GLY A 58 -35.74 -0.62 4.95
C GLY A 58 -35.59 -1.96 4.22
N THR A 59 -34.49 -2.20 3.52
CA THR A 59 -34.20 -3.48 2.86
C THR A 59 -32.77 -3.96 3.14
N GLU A 60 -32.45 -5.19 2.75
CA GLU A 60 -31.10 -5.76 2.88
C GLU A 60 -30.18 -5.46 1.67
N PHE A 61 -30.66 -4.71 0.67
CA PHE A 61 -29.85 -4.35 -0.49
C PHE A 61 -28.72 -3.40 -0.08
N VAL A 62 -27.49 -3.88 -0.19
CA VAL A 62 -26.26 -3.15 0.11
C VAL A 62 -25.23 -3.38 -0.99
N ALA A 63 -24.55 -2.32 -1.40
CA ALA A 63 -23.37 -2.36 -2.25
C ALA A 63 -22.28 -1.47 -1.65
N LEU A 64 -21.02 -1.81 -1.93
CA LEU A 64 -19.86 -0.96 -1.67
C LEU A 64 -19.41 -0.33 -2.99
N THR A 65 -18.91 0.90 -2.93
CA THR A 65 -18.25 1.52 -4.07
C THR A 65 -16.88 0.91 -4.32
N ASP A 66 -16.44 0.91 -5.58
CA ASP A 66 -15.11 0.48 -6.01
C ASP A 66 -14.05 1.61 -5.92
N GLU A 67 -12.83 1.34 -6.38
CA GLU A 67 -11.71 2.30 -6.42
C GLU A 67 -11.99 3.58 -7.23
N SER A 68 -12.93 3.51 -8.19
CA SER A 68 -13.39 4.66 -8.97
C SER A 68 -14.57 5.39 -8.34
N GLY A 69 -14.99 4.95 -7.15
CA GLY A 69 -16.18 5.43 -6.45
C GLY A 69 -17.49 4.93 -7.06
N THR A 70 -17.47 3.98 -8.00
CA THR A 70 -18.67 3.49 -8.69
C THR A 70 -19.36 2.42 -7.85
N PHE A 71 -20.69 2.44 -7.80
CA PHE A 71 -21.51 1.39 -7.18
C PHE A 71 -22.57 0.88 -8.14
N ARG A 72 -23.03 -0.36 -7.90
CA ARG A 72 -24.13 -0.99 -8.62
C ARG A 72 -24.98 -1.84 -7.68
N LEU A 73 -26.28 -1.55 -7.63
CA LEU A 73 -27.31 -2.28 -6.91
C LEU A 73 -28.27 -2.89 -7.93
N ALA A 74 -28.12 -4.19 -8.21
CA ALA A 74 -28.97 -4.92 -9.14
C ALA A 74 -30.10 -5.66 -8.41
N GLY A 75 -31.21 -5.90 -9.11
CA GLY A 75 -32.32 -6.70 -8.58
C GLY A 75 -33.18 -5.97 -7.55
N VAL A 76 -33.16 -4.63 -7.55
CA VAL A 76 -33.92 -3.84 -6.58
C VAL A 76 -35.40 -3.78 -6.99
N PRO A 77 -36.36 -4.02 -6.09
CA PRO A 77 -37.79 -3.93 -6.40
C PRO A 77 -38.16 -2.56 -6.97
N THR A 78 -39.05 -2.55 -7.97
CA THR A 78 -39.57 -1.30 -8.55
C THR A 78 -40.43 -0.51 -7.57
N GLY A 79 -40.36 0.82 -7.64
CA GLY A 79 -41.10 1.72 -6.77
C GLY A 79 -40.27 2.91 -6.32
N ALA A 80 -40.85 3.72 -5.42
CA ALA A 80 -40.11 4.78 -4.74
C ALA A 80 -39.19 4.15 -3.69
N ALA A 81 -37.91 4.48 -3.74
CA ALA A 81 -36.93 4.01 -2.77
C ALA A 81 -36.04 5.14 -2.29
N THR A 82 -35.51 4.97 -1.07
CA THR A 82 -34.56 5.91 -0.49
C THR A 82 -33.20 5.23 -0.39
N LEU A 83 -32.23 5.79 -1.10
CA LEU A 83 -30.84 5.37 -1.07
C LEU A 83 -30.15 6.07 0.11
N CYS A 84 -29.54 5.29 1.01
CA CYS A 84 -28.73 5.77 2.12
C CYS A 84 -27.25 5.48 1.81
N VAL A 85 -26.46 6.53 1.69
CA VAL A 85 -25.01 6.45 1.46
C VAL A 85 -24.26 6.87 2.71
N ARG A 86 -23.33 6.02 3.15
CA ARG A 86 -22.54 6.22 4.37
C ARG A 86 -21.05 6.06 4.11
N PHE A 87 -20.26 6.91 4.72
CA PHE A 87 -18.80 6.83 4.70
C PHE A 87 -18.23 7.38 6.01
N ALA A 88 -17.21 6.72 6.58
CA ALA A 88 -16.64 7.15 7.85
C ALA A 88 -16.10 8.59 7.79
N GLY A 89 -16.62 9.48 8.63
CA GLY A 89 -16.18 10.89 8.69
C GLY A 89 -16.95 11.84 7.77
N PHE A 90 -18.00 11.39 7.10
CA PHE A 90 -18.97 12.21 6.38
C PHE A 90 -20.36 12.01 6.97
N ASP A 91 -21.28 12.92 6.66
CA ASP A 91 -22.67 12.78 7.06
C ASP A 91 -23.40 11.81 6.14
N ASP A 92 -24.37 11.08 6.71
CA ASP A 92 -25.22 10.17 5.96
C ASP A 92 -26.06 10.96 4.95
N GLN A 93 -26.03 10.55 3.68
CA GLN A 93 -26.86 11.15 2.65
C GLN A 93 -28.02 10.24 2.27
N GLU A 94 -29.24 10.78 2.34
CA GLU A 94 -30.46 10.13 1.87
C GLU A 94 -30.92 10.73 0.53
N VAL A 95 -31.16 9.87 -0.46
CA VAL A 95 -31.59 10.28 -1.80
C VAL A 95 -32.79 9.47 -2.22
N THR A 96 -33.92 10.13 -2.43
CA THR A 96 -35.13 9.51 -2.97
C THR A 96 -35.03 9.35 -4.48
N LEU A 97 -35.32 8.15 -5.00
CA LEU A 97 -35.33 7.85 -6.42
C LEU A 97 -36.45 6.86 -6.77
N THR A 98 -36.94 6.93 -8.01
CA THR A 98 -37.98 6.02 -8.51
C THR A 98 -37.33 4.96 -9.40
N ILE A 99 -37.59 3.70 -9.09
CA ILE A 99 -37.01 2.55 -9.79
C ILE A 99 -38.06 1.98 -10.74
N THR A 100 -37.75 1.99 -12.03
CA THR A 100 -38.61 1.47 -13.10
C THR A 100 -38.14 0.06 -13.52
N ALA A 101 -39.08 -0.81 -13.88
CA ALA A 101 -38.81 -2.19 -14.23
C ALA A 101 -37.84 -2.30 -15.41
N GLY A 102 -36.77 -3.09 -15.26
CA GLY A 102 -35.78 -3.33 -16.31
C GLY A 102 -34.93 -2.11 -16.70
N GLN A 103 -35.06 -0.98 -15.99
CA GLN A 103 -34.28 0.23 -16.24
C GLN A 103 -33.15 0.38 -15.21
N THR A 104 -32.12 1.13 -15.60
CA THR A 104 -31.04 1.55 -14.71
C THR A 104 -31.27 2.99 -14.27
N ALA A 105 -31.50 3.21 -12.97
CA ALA A 105 -31.52 4.53 -12.36
C ALA A 105 -30.07 4.97 -12.08
N GLN A 106 -29.59 5.97 -12.81
CA GLN A 106 -28.27 6.58 -12.58
C GLN A 106 -28.37 7.70 -11.54
N ARG A 107 -27.58 7.63 -10.48
CA ARG A 107 -27.54 8.65 -9.43
C ARG A 107 -26.16 8.81 -8.81
N ASP A 108 -25.50 9.91 -9.13
CA ASP A 108 -24.27 10.31 -8.46
C ASP A 108 -24.55 10.99 -7.11
N ILE A 109 -23.72 10.68 -6.12
CA ILE A 109 -23.81 11.16 -4.75
C ILE A 109 -22.52 11.91 -4.40
N THR A 110 -22.68 13.04 -3.71
CA THR A 110 -21.55 13.86 -3.27
C THR A 110 -21.65 14.06 -1.77
N LEU A 111 -20.73 13.45 -1.02
CA LEU A 111 -20.73 13.50 0.43
C LEU A 111 -19.95 14.71 0.95
N ALA A 112 -20.45 15.32 2.02
CA ALA A 112 -19.77 16.37 2.77
C ALA A 112 -19.89 16.08 4.27
N SER A 113 -19.04 16.72 5.07
CA SER A 113 -19.15 16.71 6.53
C SER A 113 -19.49 18.11 7.01
N GLN A 114 -20.74 18.35 7.40
CA GLN A 114 -21.25 19.60 7.96
C GLN A 114 -20.52 19.97 9.25
N ALA A 115 -20.19 18.98 10.08
CA ALA A 115 -19.38 19.19 11.28
C ALA A 115 -17.98 19.74 10.98
N ARG A 116 -17.42 19.46 9.80
CA ARG A 116 -16.06 19.90 9.39
C ARG A 116 -16.06 21.13 8.49
N TYR A 117 -17.09 21.30 7.65
CA TYR A 117 -17.12 22.30 6.59
C TYR A 117 -18.31 23.27 6.65
N GLY A 118 -19.21 23.12 7.63
CA GLY A 118 -20.43 23.92 7.72
C GLY A 118 -21.53 23.45 6.77
N GLU A 119 -22.74 23.98 6.96
CA GLU A 119 -23.91 23.64 6.16
C GLU A 119 -23.84 24.35 4.78
N THR A 120 -23.72 23.58 3.70
CA THR A 120 -23.49 24.11 2.33
C THR A 120 -24.67 24.94 1.77
N ASN A 121 -25.82 25.01 2.47
CA ASN A 121 -27.09 25.55 1.94
C ASN A 121 -27.66 26.75 2.71
N SER A 122 -26.90 27.39 3.61
CA SER A 122 -27.33 28.62 4.29
C SER A 122 -26.35 29.77 3.99
N PRO A 123 -26.81 31.00 3.68
CA PRO A 123 -25.90 32.12 3.46
C PRO A 123 -25.24 32.51 4.79
N VAL A 124 -24.02 32.01 5.00
CA VAL A 124 -23.20 32.37 6.15
C VAL A 124 -22.54 33.73 5.88
N GLN A 125 -22.92 34.76 6.63
CA GLN A 125 -22.19 36.02 6.68
C GLN A 125 -20.85 35.77 7.39
N MET A 126 -19.74 35.82 6.64
CA MET A 126 -18.39 35.48 7.14
C MET A 126 -17.70 36.71 7.76
N ASP A 127 -17.19 36.57 8.98
CA ASP A 127 -16.06 37.36 9.50
C ASP A 127 -14.73 36.74 9.00
N ALA A 128 -13.62 37.50 9.08
CA ALA A 128 -12.34 37.21 8.40
C ALA A 128 -11.95 35.71 8.36
N PHE A 129 -12.05 35.13 7.16
CA PHE A 129 -11.94 33.70 6.92
C PHE A 129 -10.49 33.32 6.62
N THR A 130 -9.84 32.59 7.53
CA THR A 130 -8.58 31.91 7.21
C THR A 130 -8.91 30.51 6.70
N VAL A 131 -8.88 30.30 5.38
CA VAL A 131 -9.05 28.98 4.77
C VAL A 131 -7.85 28.10 5.12
N GLN A 132 -7.94 27.26 6.14
CA GLN A 132 -7.07 26.09 6.27
C GLN A 132 -7.76 24.90 5.61
N SER A 133 -7.47 24.64 4.34
CA SER A 133 -7.89 23.41 3.66
C SER A 133 -7.07 22.23 4.19
N LYS A 134 -7.53 21.55 5.25
CA LYS A 134 -6.92 20.30 5.71
C LYS A 134 -7.31 19.14 4.80
N LYS A 135 -6.69 19.10 3.62
CA LYS A 135 -6.72 17.97 2.66
C LYS A 135 -6.27 16.64 3.29
N GLU A 136 -5.46 16.70 4.34
CA GLU A 136 -4.94 15.54 5.08
C GLU A 136 -6.04 14.69 5.75
N THR A 137 -7.23 15.26 6.01
CA THR A 137 -8.30 14.57 6.73
C THR A 137 -9.05 13.54 5.86
N ASP A 138 -9.05 13.71 4.54
CA ASP A 138 -9.79 12.84 3.62
C ASP A 138 -9.14 11.47 3.49
N ALA A 139 -7.80 11.45 3.36
CA ALA A 139 -7.06 10.19 3.31
C ALA A 139 -7.14 9.42 4.65
N ALA A 140 -7.18 10.14 5.78
CA ALA A 140 -7.43 9.54 7.09
C ALA A 140 -8.84 8.94 7.19
N ALA A 141 -9.85 9.63 6.66
CA ALA A 141 -11.23 9.13 6.61
C ALA A 141 -11.33 7.85 5.75
N ILE A 142 -10.66 7.82 4.60
CA ILE A 142 -10.56 6.62 3.74
C ILE A 142 -9.92 5.45 4.50
N ALA A 143 -8.80 5.69 5.18
CA ALA A 143 -8.14 4.66 5.99
C ALA A 143 -9.05 4.12 7.11
N VAL A 144 -9.75 4.99 7.84
CA VAL A 144 -10.67 4.57 8.90
C VAL A 144 -11.86 3.80 8.32
N ASN A 145 -12.40 4.22 7.16
CA ASN A 145 -13.49 3.50 6.51
C ASN A 145 -13.05 2.10 6.10
N GLU A 146 -11.86 1.99 5.48
CA GLU A 146 -11.24 0.72 5.10
C GLU A 146 -11.06 -0.22 6.31
N GLN A 147 -10.61 0.33 7.44
CA GLN A 147 -10.49 -0.41 8.69
C GLN A 147 -11.85 -0.88 9.23
N ARG A 148 -12.91 -0.07 9.10
CA ARG A 148 -14.25 -0.41 9.60
C ARG A 148 -14.97 -1.47 8.77
N VAL A 149 -14.74 -1.50 7.46
CA VAL A 149 -15.36 -2.49 6.56
C VAL A 149 -14.52 -3.75 6.42
N GLY A 150 -13.22 -3.68 6.76
CA GLY A 150 -12.30 -4.79 6.69
C GLY A 150 -12.69 -5.96 7.59
N LEU A 151 -12.50 -7.19 7.09
CA LEU A 151 -12.69 -8.40 7.87
C LEU A 151 -11.49 -8.66 8.80
N GLY A 152 -11.78 -8.97 10.06
CA GLY A 152 -10.78 -9.31 11.07
C GLY A 152 -10.06 -8.10 11.68
N GLN A 153 -8.92 -8.35 12.34
CA GLN A 153 -8.11 -7.30 12.97
C GLN A 153 -7.18 -6.66 11.91
N LYS A 154 -7.76 -5.74 11.12
CA LYS A 154 -7.06 -4.90 10.14
C LYS A 154 -6.79 -3.52 10.75
N SER A 155 -5.54 -3.06 10.67
CA SER A 155 -5.16 -1.68 11.03
C SER A 155 -4.76 -0.95 9.77
N VAL A 156 -5.34 0.22 9.51
CA VAL A 156 -5.06 0.98 8.30
C VAL A 156 -4.59 2.37 8.68
N ILE A 157 -3.49 2.80 8.08
CA ILE A 157 -2.96 4.14 8.30
C ILE A 157 -2.69 4.84 6.98
N SER A 158 -3.08 6.10 6.90
CA SER A 158 -2.83 6.91 5.71
C SER A 158 -1.44 7.52 5.77
N ALA A 159 -0.72 7.51 4.65
CA ALA A 159 0.58 8.16 4.55
C ALA A 159 0.47 9.68 4.73
N ASP A 160 -0.68 10.26 4.36
CA ASP A 160 -0.90 11.71 4.45
C ASP A 160 -1.05 12.19 5.91
N GLN A 161 -1.27 11.30 6.89
CA GLN A 161 -1.35 11.66 8.30
C GLN A 161 0.00 12.05 8.92
N PHE A 162 1.12 11.62 8.31
CA PHE A 162 2.47 11.84 8.84
C PHE A 162 3.22 13.00 8.18
N GLY A 163 2.62 13.64 7.18
CA GLY A 163 3.27 14.71 6.42
C GLY A 163 4.51 14.23 5.68
N THR A 164 5.52 15.10 5.55
CA THR A 164 6.79 14.78 4.90
C THR A 164 7.68 13.91 5.80
N LEU A 165 7.86 12.65 5.42
CA LEU A 165 8.81 11.72 6.04
C LEU A 165 10.24 12.01 5.52
N PRO A 166 11.22 12.33 6.39
CA PRO A 166 12.59 12.63 5.97
C PRO A 166 13.28 11.47 5.24
N ASP A 167 13.13 10.25 5.74
CA ASP A 167 13.89 9.08 5.26
C ASP A 167 13.25 8.39 4.04
N SER A 168 12.12 8.91 3.52
CA SER A 168 11.35 8.36 2.38
C SER A 168 11.00 6.86 2.49
N ASN A 169 11.21 6.24 3.65
CA ASN A 169 11.04 4.81 3.88
C ASN A 169 9.65 4.52 4.44
N PRO A 170 8.84 3.65 3.81
CA PRO A 170 7.51 3.35 4.29
C PRO A 170 7.46 2.55 5.59
N GLY A 171 8.58 1.95 6.02
CA GLY A 171 8.71 1.35 7.35
C GLY A 171 8.44 2.36 8.48
N GLU A 172 8.72 3.65 8.24
CA GLU A 172 8.47 4.73 9.21
C GLU A 172 6.98 4.95 9.48
N LEU A 173 6.10 4.62 8.53
CA LEU A 173 4.65 4.63 8.70
C LEU A 173 4.20 3.45 9.58
N MET A 174 4.89 2.32 9.46
CA MET A 174 4.49 1.04 10.05
C MET A 174 4.84 0.92 11.53
N LYS A 175 5.90 1.60 12.00
CA LYS A 175 6.31 1.57 13.41
C LYS A 175 5.24 2.09 14.39
N TRP A 176 4.28 2.86 13.88
CA TRP A 176 3.17 3.42 14.65
C TRP A 176 1.93 2.51 14.68
N LEU A 177 1.96 1.40 13.96
CA LEU A 177 0.86 0.45 13.91
C LEU A 177 0.94 -0.53 15.09
N PRO A 178 -0.19 -0.83 15.76
CA PRO A 178 -0.20 -1.76 16.87
C PRO A 178 0.14 -3.18 16.42
N GLY A 179 1.01 -3.86 17.17
CA GLY A 179 1.45 -5.22 16.86
C GLY A 179 2.48 -5.29 15.72
N VAL A 180 3.05 -4.15 15.32
CA VAL A 180 4.14 -4.06 14.35
C VAL A 180 5.42 -3.61 15.06
N SER A 181 6.51 -4.29 14.75
CA SER A 181 7.87 -3.90 15.11
C SER A 181 8.69 -3.75 13.83
N VAL A 182 9.64 -2.83 13.84
CA VAL A 182 10.51 -2.56 12.69
C VAL A 182 11.94 -2.96 13.02
N GLU A 183 12.64 -3.45 12.01
CA GLU A 183 14.02 -3.88 12.13
C GLU A 183 14.93 -2.88 11.42
N TYR A 184 15.95 -2.42 12.15
CA TYR A 184 16.87 -1.40 11.70
C TYR A 184 18.19 -2.02 11.26
N PHE A 185 18.72 -1.51 10.15
CA PHE A 185 20.11 -1.67 9.77
C PHE A 185 20.74 -0.29 9.62
N ALA A 186 21.75 -0.02 10.46
CA ALA A 186 22.24 1.33 10.69
C ALA A 186 21.09 2.30 11.06
N ASN A 187 20.80 3.29 10.21
CA ASN A 187 19.76 4.28 10.40
C ASN A 187 18.49 4.04 9.56
N ASN A 188 18.39 2.91 8.85
CA ASN A 188 17.28 2.64 7.94
C ASN A 188 16.46 1.42 8.40
N ILE A 189 15.15 1.50 8.23
CA ILE A 189 14.27 0.33 8.41
C ILE A 189 14.42 -0.59 7.21
N ILE A 190 14.78 -1.84 7.46
CA ILE A 190 14.96 -2.84 6.40
C ILE A 190 14.00 -4.04 6.51
N GLY A 191 13.39 -4.25 7.67
CA GLY A 191 12.44 -5.33 7.91
C GLY A 191 11.27 -4.87 8.77
N VAL A 192 10.14 -5.56 8.65
CA VAL A 192 8.95 -5.31 9.44
C VAL A 192 8.46 -6.64 9.98
N SER A 193 8.42 -6.75 11.30
CA SER A 193 7.91 -7.90 12.03
C SER A 193 6.51 -7.62 12.54
N VAL A 194 5.62 -8.61 12.47
CA VAL A 194 4.24 -8.51 12.94
C VAL A 194 4.02 -9.56 14.00
N ARG A 195 3.38 -9.18 15.12
CA ARG A 195 3.09 -10.06 16.28
C ARG A 195 4.33 -10.73 16.91
N GLY A 196 5.50 -10.13 16.77
CA GLY A 196 6.76 -10.69 17.27
C GLY A 196 7.30 -11.86 16.44
N PHE A 197 6.69 -12.18 15.30
CA PHE A 197 7.31 -13.07 14.31
C PHE A 197 8.39 -12.31 13.54
N ASP A 198 9.45 -13.03 13.16
CA ASP A 198 10.52 -12.52 12.30
C ASP A 198 9.95 -11.88 11.00
N ALA A 199 10.63 -10.85 10.49
CA ALA A 199 10.27 -10.18 9.24
C ALA A 199 10.16 -11.16 8.05
N VAL A 200 10.91 -12.27 8.05
CA VAL A 200 10.78 -13.32 7.01
C VAL A 200 9.45 -14.07 7.03
N ASN A 201 8.69 -13.98 8.11
CA ASN A 201 7.35 -14.59 8.29
C ASN A 201 6.22 -13.56 8.14
N THR A 202 6.55 -12.32 7.78
CA THR A 202 5.59 -11.26 7.49
C THR A 202 5.54 -11.07 5.98
N GLU A 203 4.37 -11.25 5.38
CA GLU A 203 4.23 -11.06 3.94
C GLU A 203 4.03 -9.59 3.60
N ILE A 204 4.87 -9.04 2.72
CA ILE A 204 4.74 -7.68 2.20
C ILE A 204 4.10 -7.71 0.81
N ARG A 205 3.01 -6.96 0.64
CA ARG A 205 2.25 -6.84 -0.60
C ARG A 205 2.18 -5.39 -1.07
N PHE A 206 2.05 -5.20 -2.38
CA PHE A 206 1.66 -3.93 -2.99
C PHE A 206 0.38 -4.13 -3.78
N ASP A 207 -0.64 -3.32 -3.49
CA ASP A 207 -1.96 -3.42 -4.11
C ASP A 207 -2.53 -4.86 -4.10
N GLY A 208 -2.27 -5.59 -3.01
CA GLY A 208 -2.70 -6.99 -2.83
C GLY A 208 -1.80 -8.04 -3.49
N LEU A 209 -0.81 -7.66 -4.29
CA LEU A 209 0.13 -8.59 -4.91
C LEU A 209 1.36 -8.85 -4.03
N PRO A 210 1.80 -10.10 -3.84
CA PRO A 210 3.02 -10.40 -3.10
C PRO A 210 4.23 -9.80 -3.79
N THR A 211 5.16 -9.28 -3.00
CA THR A 211 6.41 -8.72 -3.53
C THR A 211 7.61 -9.48 -3.04
N ALA A 212 8.53 -9.72 -3.97
CA ALA A 212 9.85 -10.27 -3.67
C ALA A 212 10.85 -9.12 -3.59
N SER A 213 11.88 -9.29 -2.76
CA SER A 213 13.02 -8.39 -2.69
C SER A 213 14.30 -9.20 -2.78
N ALA A 214 15.32 -8.60 -3.40
CA ALA A 214 16.68 -9.09 -3.30
C ALA A 214 17.29 -8.45 -2.05
N SER A 215 17.18 -9.13 -0.91
CA SER A 215 17.73 -8.60 0.34
C SER A 215 19.25 -8.49 0.22
N THR A 216 19.77 -7.27 0.38
CA THR A 216 21.22 -6.99 0.35
C THR A 216 21.86 -7.02 1.73
N SER A 217 21.02 -7.02 2.78
CA SER A 217 21.40 -7.03 4.19
C SER A 217 21.14 -8.41 4.78
N THR A 218 22.20 -9.11 5.17
CA THR A 218 22.11 -10.38 5.90
C THR A 218 21.68 -10.10 7.34
N LEU A 219 20.36 -10.08 7.57
CA LEU A 219 19.77 -9.93 8.89
C LEU A 219 19.84 -11.22 9.73
N GLY A 220 20.32 -12.32 9.18
CA GLY A 220 20.46 -13.60 9.88
C GLY A 220 21.72 -14.39 9.52
N THR A 221 22.11 -15.30 10.41
CA THR A 221 23.23 -16.25 10.27
C THR A 221 22.99 -17.33 9.20
N GLY A 222 22.02 -17.15 8.29
CA GLY A 222 21.67 -18.10 7.24
C GLY A 222 21.36 -17.40 5.93
N ASN A 223 22.04 -17.81 4.85
CA ASN A 223 21.96 -17.30 3.47
C ASN A 223 20.57 -17.42 2.77
N ARG A 224 19.44 -17.19 3.45
CA ARG A 224 18.09 -17.28 2.86
C ARG A 224 17.17 -16.19 3.40
N ASP A 225 17.49 -14.94 3.08
CA ASP A 225 16.62 -13.82 3.43
C ASP A 225 15.50 -13.71 2.38
N ARG A 226 14.30 -14.15 2.78
CA ARG A 226 13.04 -13.87 2.05
C ARG A 226 12.38 -12.57 2.51
N ASN A 227 13.12 -11.76 3.29
CA ASN A 227 12.66 -10.48 3.78
C ASN A 227 12.51 -9.49 2.62
N PHE A 228 11.47 -8.65 2.67
CA PHE A 228 11.32 -7.54 1.76
C PHE A 228 12.10 -6.33 2.28
N GLU A 229 13.12 -5.89 1.55
CA GLU A 229 13.91 -4.74 1.93
C GLU A 229 13.13 -3.43 1.74
N MET A 230 12.88 -2.73 2.85
CA MET A 230 12.00 -1.55 2.84
C MET A 230 12.64 -0.32 2.16
N MET A 231 13.97 -0.26 2.10
CA MET A 231 14.74 0.80 1.44
C MET A 231 14.49 0.90 -0.07
N GLY A 232 14.09 -0.18 -0.73
CA GLY A 232 13.76 -0.18 -2.16
C GLY A 232 12.40 0.43 -2.49
N SER A 233 11.61 0.84 -1.49
CA SER A 233 10.28 1.41 -1.68
C SER A 233 10.17 2.79 -1.06
N SER A 234 9.41 3.68 -1.72
CA SER A 234 9.23 5.07 -1.28
C SER A 234 7.89 5.26 -0.60
N SER A 235 7.87 6.01 0.50
CA SER A 235 6.63 6.46 1.17
C SER A 235 5.84 7.45 0.31
N ALA A 236 6.48 8.15 -0.63
CA ALA A 236 5.82 9.10 -1.51
C ALA A 236 4.80 8.43 -2.44
N ASP A 237 5.06 7.20 -2.84
CA ASP A 237 4.21 6.42 -3.74
C ASP A 237 3.07 5.70 -3.02
N ILE A 238 3.04 5.73 -1.69
CA ILE A 238 2.09 5.01 -0.86
C ILE A 238 0.99 5.96 -0.41
N SER A 239 -0.26 5.55 -0.61
CA SER A 239 -1.47 6.24 -0.16
C SER A 239 -1.80 5.84 1.27
N ARG A 240 -1.78 4.53 1.55
CA ARG A 240 -2.03 3.95 2.86
C ARG A 240 -1.32 2.62 3.05
N VAL A 241 -1.07 2.26 4.29
CA VAL A 241 -0.56 0.96 4.69
C VAL A 241 -1.62 0.23 5.49
N GLU A 242 -1.88 -1.02 5.11
CA GLU A 242 -2.85 -1.91 5.72
C GLU A 242 -2.09 -3.08 6.37
N VAL A 243 -2.19 -3.19 7.69
CA VAL A 243 -1.59 -4.32 8.42
C VAL A 243 -2.69 -5.22 8.91
N ARG A 244 -2.61 -6.49 8.52
CA ARG A 244 -3.50 -7.53 9.00
C ARG A 244 -2.73 -8.43 9.95
N LEU A 245 -3.18 -8.47 11.19
CA LEU A 245 -2.54 -9.24 12.24
C LEU A 245 -2.92 -10.73 12.16
N LEU A 246 -4.16 -11.03 11.73
CA LEU A 246 -4.67 -12.40 11.60
C LEU A 246 -4.66 -12.84 10.15
N ARG A 247 -4.21 -14.07 9.90
CA ARG A 247 -4.34 -14.70 8.60
C ARG A 247 -5.80 -15.01 8.29
N THR A 248 -6.23 -14.68 7.08
CA THR A 248 -7.52 -15.11 6.52
C THR A 248 -7.31 -16.19 5.46
N PRO A 249 -8.35 -16.94 5.05
CA PRO A 249 -8.20 -18.05 4.11
C PRO A 249 -7.56 -17.68 2.76
N GLU A 250 -7.69 -16.43 2.33
CA GLU A 250 -7.09 -15.91 1.09
C GLU A 250 -5.60 -15.57 1.21
N ASP A 251 -5.04 -15.52 2.42
CA ASP A 251 -3.64 -15.15 2.62
C ASP A 251 -2.68 -16.28 2.28
N SER A 252 -1.52 -15.92 1.71
CA SER A 252 -0.44 -16.85 1.39
C SER A 252 0.03 -17.62 2.62
N ALA A 253 0.61 -18.81 2.39
CA ALA A 253 1.23 -19.62 3.44
C ALA A 253 2.40 -18.92 4.13
N ASN A 254 2.97 -17.87 3.50
CA ASN A 254 4.10 -17.12 4.04
C ASN A 254 3.69 -16.03 5.06
N ALA A 255 2.40 -15.75 5.24
CA ALA A 255 1.89 -14.71 6.15
C ALA A 255 1.62 -15.24 7.59
N ILE A 256 2.53 -16.06 8.14
CA ILE A 256 2.33 -16.67 9.47
C ILE A 256 2.31 -15.59 10.57
N GLY A 257 3.17 -14.57 10.45
CA GLY A 257 3.19 -13.42 11.36
C GLY A 257 2.08 -12.40 11.12
N GLY A 258 1.42 -12.48 9.96
CA GLY A 258 0.51 -11.49 9.43
C GLY A 258 0.94 -11.02 8.04
N SER A 259 0.20 -10.07 7.50
CA SER A 259 0.49 -9.48 6.20
C SER A 259 0.43 -7.95 6.28
N VAL A 260 1.28 -7.31 5.49
CA VAL A 260 1.32 -5.86 5.31
C VAL A 260 1.07 -5.58 3.85
N ASN A 261 -0.01 -4.87 3.54
CA ASN A 261 -0.35 -4.45 2.20
C ASN A 261 -0.18 -2.94 2.06
N LYS A 262 0.69 -2.53 1.14
CA LYS A 262 0.94 -1.13 0.80
C LYS A 262 0.08 -0.77 -0.40
N ILE A 263 -0.87 0.14 -0.23
CA ILE A 263 -1.68 0.64 -1.34
C ILE A 263 -0.98 1.84 -1.95
N ARG A 264 -0.69 1.75 -3.25
CA ARG A 264 -0.07 2.85 -3.99
C ARG A 264 -1.07 3.95 -4.28
N ARG A 265 -0.56 5.16 -4.48
CA ARG A 265 -1.37 6.28 -4.95
C ARG A 265 -1.88 6.00 -6.35
N SER A 266 -3.20 6.12 -6.54
CA SER A 266 -3.86 5.92 -7.83
C SER A 266 -4.36 7.25 -8.42
N ALA A 267 -4.37 7.35 -9.74
CA ALA A 267 -4.95 8.50 -10.45
C ALA A 267 -6.47 8.61 -10.27
N PHE A 268 -7.13 7.49 -9.93
CA PHE A 268 -8.57 7.45 -9.68
C PHE A 268 -8.95 7.89 -8.26
N GLU A 269 -8.01 7.91 -7.33
CA GLU A 269 -8.23 8.48 -5.98
C GLU A 269 -8.18 10.03 -6.00
N ALA A 270 -7.79 10.66 -7.10
CA ALA A 270 -7.63 12.12 -7.20
C ALA A 270 -8.54 12.74 -8.26
N SER A 271 -9.21 13.85 -7.92
CA SER A 271 -10.03 14.62 -8.88
C SER A 271 -9.23 15.35 -9.95
N ARG A 272 -7.93 15.58 -9.72
CA ARG A 272 -7.03 16.36 -10.58
C ARG A 272 -5.62 15.80 -10.56
N ALA A 273 -4.89 16.02 -11.65
CA ALA A 273 -3.47 15.70 -11.73
C ALA A 273 -2.68 16.43 -10.62
N ARG A 274 -1.77 15.71 -9.97
CA ARG A 274 -0.93 16.23 -8.89
C ARG A 274 0.52 15.86 -9.16
N PHE A 275 1.40 16.85 -9.09
CA PHE A 275 2.85 16.68 -9.11
C PHE A 275 3.40 17.07 -7.73
N THR A 276 4.22 16.22 -7.12
CA THR A 276 4.82 16.47 -5.81
C THR A 276 6.32 16.21 -5.91
N TYR A 277 7.14 17.15 -5.42
CA TYR A 277 8.59 17.06 -5.42
C TYR A 277 9.12 17.32 -4.02
N ASN A 278 10.09 16.52 -3.58
CA ASN A 278 10.76 16.69 -2.29
C ASN A 278 12.26 16.93 -2.55
N ALA A 279 12.80 17.99 -1.97
CA ALA A 279 14.23 18.30 -1.98
C ALA A 279 14.74 18.28 -0.54
N LEU A 280 15.60 17.31 -0.23
CA LEU A 280 16.29 17.22 1.05
C LEU A 280 17.72 17.75 0.89
N PHE A 281 18.07 18.78 1.66
CA PHE A 281 19.44 19.28 1.76
C PHE A 281 20.01 18.89 3.12
N THR A 282 21.00 18.00 3.12
CA THR A 282 21.70 17.58 4.34
C THR A 282 23.14 18.09 4.29
N THR A 283 23.57 18.78 5.35
CA THR A 283 24.96 19.25 5.51
C THR A 283 25.50 18.80 6.85
N ASP A 284 26.80 18.54 6.90
CA ASP A 284 27.56 18.43 8.14
C ASP A 284 27.86 19.84 8.69
N HIS A 285 27.74 20.02 10.01
CA HIS A 285 28.09 21.30 10.65
C HIS A 285 29.60 21.60 10.59
N GLU A 286 30.43 20.61 10.27
CA GLU A 286 31.89 20.74 10.24
C GLU A 286 32.42 21.41 8.96
N SER A 287 31.60 21.52 7.89
CA SER A 287 32.11 21.88 6.55
C SER A 287 31.28 22.90 5.77
N PHE A 288 30.31 23.61 6.35
CA PHE A 288 29.50 24.56 5.59
C PHE A 288 30.22 25.91 5.38
N ALA A 289 31.03 26.02 4.31
CA ALA A 289 31.60 27.30 3.88
C ALA A 289 31.59 27.46 2.37
N PHE A 290 30.98 28.55 1.88
CA PHE A 290 31.06 28.98 0.49
C PHE A 290 32.37 29.75 0.27
N GLY A 291 33.40 29.06 -0.21
CA GLY A 291 34.66 29.69 -0.62
C GLY A 291 35.36 28.86 -1.69
N ALA A 292 36.10 29.52 -2.59
CA ALA A 292 36.98 28.84 -3.54
C ALA A 292 38.10 28.15 -2.76
N ARG A 293 38.02 26.82 -2.60
CA ARG A 293 39.04 26.04 -1.90
C ARG A 293 40.09 25.55 -2.90
N SER A 294 41.25 26.19 -2.91
CA SER A 294 42.43 25.66 -3.60
C SER A 294 43.13 24.63 -2.71
N GLY A 295 43.18 23.37 -3.14
CA GLY A 295 44.04 22.35 -2.54
C GLY A 295 43.42 20.95 -2.45
N ILE A 296 44.20 19.94 -2.86
CA ILE A 296 43.92 18.51 -2.65
C ILE A 296 44.13 18.20 -1.16
N ARG A 297 43.08 17.79 -0.44
CA ARG A 297 43.24 17.18 0.88
C ARG A 297 43.36 15.67 0.75
N VAL A 298 44.53 15.14 1.06
CA VAL A 298 44.67 13.78 1.56
C VAL A 298 44.15 13.80 3.01
N THR A 299 42.90 13.41 3.21
CA THR A 299 42.32 13.21 4.54
C THR A 299 43.13 12.17 5.29
N ARG A 300 43.52 12.48 6.53
CA ARG A 300 44.38 11.67 7.42
C ARG A 300 43.75 10.36 7.91
N TRP A 301 42.80 9.81 7.16
CA TRP A 301 41.98 8.64 7.47
C TRP A 301 41.71 7.76 6.24
N ALA A 302 42.68 7.61 5.34
CA ALA A 302 42.65 6.48 4.40
C ALA A 302 42.93 5.17 5.16
N ARG A 303 41.93 4.66 5.88
CA ARG A 303 41.90 3.24 6.29
C ARG A 303 41.65 2.43 5.02
N LEU A 304 42.73 2.05 4.35
CA LEU A 304 42.70 0.99 3.36
C LEU A 304 42.39 -0.31 4.11
N PHE A 305 41.13 -0.76 4.02
CA PHE A 305 40.75 -2.08 4.47
C PHE A 305 41.37 -3.10 3.52
N VAL A 306 42.56 -3.59 3.86
CA VAL A 306 43.03 -4.89 3.37
C VAL A 306 42.52 -5.91 4.37
N SER A 307 41.69 -6.82 3.88
CA SER A 307 41.23 -8.01 4.60
C SER A 307 42.40 -8.72 5.29
N GLY A 308 42.34 -8.82 6.62
CA GLY A 308 43.05 -9.85 7.37
C GLY A 308 44.18 -9.36 8.28
N ARG A 309 43.95 -9.55 9.58
CA ARG A 309 44.89 -9.57 10.72
C ARG A 309 45.26 -8.22 11.36
N ASN A 310 44.89 -8.13 12.64
CA ASN A 310 45.32 -7.10 13.60
C ASN A 310 46.85 -7.07 13.70
N VAL A 311 47.47 -6.00 13.19
CA VAL A 311 48.89 -5.73 13.40
C VAL A 311 49.05 -5.04 14.76
N THR A 312 49.60 -5.73 15.75
CA THR A 312 49.91 -5.15 17.07
C THR A 312 51.03 -4.10 16.98
N ASN A 313 51.01 -3.12 17.89
CA ASN A 313 51.92 -1.97 17.96
C ASN A 313 53.44 -2.27 17.92
N ALA A 314 53.86 -3.53 18.06
CA ALA A 314 55.25 -3.97 18.10
C ALA A 314 55.92 -4.14 16.71
N GLN A 315 55.21 -3.97 15.60
CA GLN A 315 55.76 -4.12 14.23
C GLN A 315 55.93 -2.79 13.46
N LYS A 316 56.10 -1.67 14.18
CA LYS A 316 56.34 -0.35 13.56
C LYS A 316 57.76 -0.25 12.99
N THR A 317 57.83 -0.25 11.65
CA THR A 317 58.82 0.38 10.74
C THR A 317 60.13 0.93 11.35
N ARG A 318 61.28 0.42 10.87
CA ARG A 318 62.57 1.14 10.93
C ARG A 318 62.68 2.11 9.77
N TYR A 319 62.97 3.38 10.04
CA TYR A 319 63.35 4.36 9.02
C TYR A 319 64.88 4.41 8.91
N ARG A 320 65.43 4.48 7.70
CA ARG A 320 66.83 4.81 7.46
C ARG A 320 66.87 6.19 6.80
N VAL A 321 67.47 7.15 7.49
CA VAL A 321 67.77 8.47 6.93
C VAL A 321 69.05 8.35 6.10
N VAL A 322 69.03 8.88 4.88
CA VAL A 322 70.20 9.01 4.02
C VAL A 322 70.51 10.50 3.95
N ASP A 323 71.71 10.89 4.38
CA ASP A 323 72.12 12.28 4.45
C ASP A 323 72.27 12.89 3.04
N GLY A 324 71.66 14.07 2.85
CA GLY A 324 71.70 14.84 1.59
C GLY A 324 70.50 14.63 0.64
N ALA A 325 69.52 13.80 0.99
CA ALA A 325 68.33 13.62 0.16
C ALA A 325 67.30 14.75 0.38
N PRO A 326 66.69 15.33 -0.67
CA PRO A 326 65.72 16.41 -0.52
C PRO A 326 64.44 15.92 0.18
N ASP A 327 63.81 16.80 0.98
CA ASP A 327 62.75 16.43 1.94
C ASP A 327 61.56 15.64 1.38
N TRP A 328 61.30 15.75 0.07
CA TRP A 328 60.23 15.03 -0.62
C TRP A 328 60.55 13.55 -0.93
N SER A 329 61.78 13.09 -0.70
CA SER A 329 62.25 11.74 -1.02
C SER A 329 62.02 10.69 0.08
N ARG A 330 61.31 11.04 1.16
CA ARG A 330 60.98 10.10 2.25
C ARG A 330 59.85 9.15 1.85
N PHE A 331 60.18 8.07 1.15
CA PHE A 331 59.23 7.01 0.83
C PHE A 331 59.27 5.88 1.87
N ALA A 332 58.10 5.48 2.36
CA ALA A 332 57.95 4.28 3.17
C ALA A 332 57.89 3.06 2.24
N ILE A 333 58.92 2.20 2.28
CA ILE A 333 58.92 0.94 1.55
C ILE A 333 58.09 -0.07 2.37
N ALA A 334 56.88 -0.36 1.91
CA ALA A 334 56.12 -1.52 2.36
C ALA A 334 56.49 -2.69 1.45
N ASN A 335 57.56 -3.43 1.76
CA ASN A 335 57.86 -4.67 1.06
C ASN A 335 57.25 -5.84 1.80
N ASN A 336 56.23 -6.46 1.21
CA ASN A 336 56.15 -7.91 1.23
C ASN A 336 55.42 -8.45 -0.02
N LEU A 337 55.98 -8.21 -1.21
CA LEU A 337 55.69 -9.03 -2.38
C LEU A 337 57.02 -9.21 -3.14
N GLY A 338 57.42 -10.48 -3.30
CA GLY A 338 58.69 -10.86 -3.88
C GLY A 338 58.86 -10.36 -5.31
N PHE A 339 59.91 -9.59 -5.53
CA PHE A 339 60.55 -9.43 -6.83
C PHE A 339 62.06 -9.61 -6.63
N THR A 340 62.60 -10.60 -7.33
CA THR A 340 64.03 -10.93 -7.35
C THR A 340 64.78 -9.90 -8.17
N TYR A 341 65.81 -9.27 -7.60
CA TYR A 341 66.88 -8.63 -8.37
C TYR A 341 68.21 -8.80 -7.64
N THR A 342 69.17 -9.44 -8.31
CA THR A 342 70.58 -9.61 -7.90
C THR A 342 71.42 -9.14 -9.09
N PRO A 343 72.26 -8.09 -8.95
CA PRO A 343 73.69 -8.26 -8.61
C PRO A 343 74.17 -7.10 -7.70
N GLY A 344 75.20 -7.14 -6.86
CA GLY A 344 76.48 -7.84 -6.82
C GLY A 344 77.46 -6.88 -6.09
N VAL A 345 78.47 -7.43 -5.40
CA VAL A 345 79.59 -6.77 -4.69
C VAL A 345 79.38 -6.40 -3.20
N THR A 346 79.57 -7.44 -2.38
CA THR A 346 80.54 -7.58 -1.27
C THR A 346 81.02 -6.34 -0.49
N GLY A 347 80.84 -6.39 0.84
CA GLY A 347 81.64 -5.62 1.80
C GLY A 347 80.91 -5.38 3.12
N GLY A 348 81.33 -6.06 4.19
CA GLY A 348 80.81 -5.83 5.53
C GLY A 348 81.35 -4.53 6.14
N PHE A 349 80.47 -3.73 6.74
CA PHE A 349 80.29 -3.56 8.20
C PHE A 349 78.88 -3.01 8.45
#